data_AF-A0A1W1V9T8-F1
#
_entry.id   AF-A0A1W1V9T8-F1
#
_cell.length_a   1.000
_cell.length_b   1.000
_cell.length_c   1.000
_cell.angle_alpha   90.00
_cell.angle_beta   90.00
_cell.angle_gamma   90.00
#
_symmetry.space_group_name_H-M   'P 1'
#
loop_
_entity.id
_entity.type
_entity.pdbx_description
1 polymer ?
#
loop_
_entity_poly.entity_id
_entity_poly.type
_entity_poly.pdbx_seq_one_letter_code
_entity_poly.pdbx_strand_id
1 'polypeptide(L)'
;MIKKGMVTLSALLILSSALLLFLMLDEQILAMQRANFGERLRYLQQRENLLQQSAVLDGDRLCRAQSAVQPDDLLFFTIRFSDKTQDQQHKIGCRRVSLLQTLPQQAAQQGITRFLSADFERWQTAWDFAELPLAAADYTANKILWLDQAGEWQPEQDFYGVVIAKERLHLSGEGKIIGAVIYQTALLHAENQLEFSHDVVRQVAEKYRQWIYQQGSWHDFNTL
;
A
#
# COMPACT_ATOMS: atom_id res chain seq x y z
N MET A 1 25.67 -80.48 -15.80
CA MET A 1 25.85 -79.09 -16.27
C MET A 1 24.53 -78.35 -16.54
N ILE A 2 23.50 -79.02 -17.08
CA ILE A 2 22.18 -78.42 -17.42
C ILE A 2 21.49 -77.71 -16.25
N LYS A 3 21.53 -78.27 -15.03
CA LYS A 3 20.91 -77.65 -13.83
C LYS A 3 21.54 -76.32 -13.41
N LYS A 4 22.86 -76.15 -13.60
CA LYS A 4 23.55 -74.89 -13.27
C LYS A 4 23.21 -73.78 -14.28
N GLY A 5 23.13 -74.14 -15.57
CA GLY A 5 22.73 -73.20 -16.63
C GLY A 5 21.29 -72.70 -16.48
N MET A 6 20.38 -73.57 -16.03
CA MET A 6 18.99 -73.18 -15.77
C MET A 6 18.87 -72.21 -14.61
N VAL A 7 19.61 -72.43 -13.51
CA VAL A 7 19.62 -71.52 -12.34
C VAL A 7 20.20 -70.15 -12.70
N THR A 8 21.29 -70.10 -13.48
CA THR A 8 21.86 -68.83 -13.94
C THR A 8 20.92 -68.07 -14.87
N LEU A 9 20.19 -68.79 -15.74
CA LEU A 9 19.24 -68.19 -16.68
C LEU A 9 18.00 -67.64 -15.94
N SER A 10 17.47 -68.38 -14.97
CA SER A 10 16.37 -67.89 -14.11
C SER A 10 16.79 -66.66 -13.29
N ALA A 11 18.00 -66.66 -12.72
CA ALA A 11 18.51 -65.52 -11.98
C ALA A 11 18.67 -64.26 -12.87
N LEU A 12 19.19 -64.44 -14.10
CA LEU A 12 19.29 -63.36 -15.09
C LEU A 12 17.92 -62.82 -15.50
N LEU A 13 16.93 -63.68 -15.71
CA LEU A 13 15.57 -63.26 -16.06
C LEU A 13 14.91 -62.46 -14.94
N ILE A 14 15.07 -62.89 -13.69
CA ILE A 14 14.55 -62.17 -12.52
C ILE A 14 15.25 -60.81 -12.39
N LEU A 15 16.58 -60.78 -12.52
CA LEU A 15 17.35 -59.53 -12.45
C LEU A 15 16.96 -58.56 -13.56
N SER A 16 16.80 -59.06 -14.79
CA SER A 16 16.37 -58.27 -15.94
C SER A 16 14.95 -57.72 -15.74
N SER A 17 14.04 -58.52 -15.20
CA SER A 17 12.66 -58.08 -14.90
C SER A 17 12.65 -57.00 -13.82
N ALA A 18 13.47 -57.15 -12.76
CA ALA A 18 13.61 -56.14 -11.73
C ALA A 18 14.18 -54.82 -12.27
N LEU A 19 15.22 -54.89 -13.12
CA LEU A 19 15.79 -53.71 -13.78
C LEU A 19 14.78 -52.98 -14.67
N LEU A 20 13.95 -53.70 -15.42
CA LEU A 20 12.89 -53.12 -16.24
C LEU A 20 11.82 -52.41 -15.39
N LEU A 21 11.48 -52.96 -14.22
CA LEU A 21 10.56 -52.31 -13.29
C LEU A 21 11.14 -51.01 -12.72
N PHE A 22 12.42 -50.99 -12.34
CA PHE A 22 13.08 -49.77 -11.88
C PHE A 22 13.14 -48.69 -12.95
N LEU A 23 13.42 -49.05 -14.21
CA LEU A 23 13.40 -48.12 -15.34
C LEU A 23 12.01 -47.53 -15.60
N MET A 24 10.94 -48.34 -15.50
CA MET A 24 9.57 -47.85 -15.64
C MET A 24 9.17 -46.88 -14.51
N LEU A 25 9.58 -47.17 -13.27
CA LEU A 25 9.32 -46.30 -12.12
C LEU A 25 10.00 -44.94 -12.29
N ASP A 26 11.25 -44.93 -12.78
CA ASP A 26 12.00 -43.70 -13.01
C ASP A 26 11.34 -42.83 -14.09
N GLU A 27 10.95 -43.42 -15.23
CA GLU A 27 10.20 -42.72 -16.29
C GLU A 27 8.90 -42.09 -15.79
N GLN A 28 8.14 -42.81 -14.95
CA GLN A 28 6.89 -42.28 -14.38
C GLN A 28 7.14 -41.11 -13.44
N ILE A 29 8.18 -41.18 -12.60
CA ILE A 29 8.57 -40.09 -11.70
C ILE A 29 9.04 -38.88 -12.52
N LEU A 30 9.88 -39.10 -13.54
CA LEU A 30 10.37 -38.06 -14.45
C LEU A 30 9.22 -37.41 -15.24
N ALA A 31 8.26 -38.19 -15.73
CA ALA A 31 7.08 -37.70 -16.44
C ALA A 31 6.19 -36.84 -15.52
N MET A 32 5.94 -37.29 -14.29
CA MET A 32 5.20 -36.52 -13.29
C MET A 32 5.91 -35.20 -12.95
N GLN A 33 7.23 -35.23 -12.75
CA GLN A 33 8.01 -34.01 -12.51
C GLN A 33 7.95 -33.06 -13.69
N ARG A 34 8.10 -33.55 -14.93
CA ARG A 34 7.98 -32.72 -16.15
C ARG A 34 6.60 -32.09 -16.26
N ALA A 35 5.54 -32.83 -15.98
CA ALA A 35 4.18 -32.29 -15.97
C ALA A 35 4.03 -31.18 -14.92
N ASN A 36 4.51 -31.40 -13.70
CA ASN A 36 4.49 -30.40 -12.62
C ASN A 36 5.31 -29.15 -12.96
N PHE A 37 6.50 -29.31 -13.55
CA PHE A 37 7.32 -28.19 -14.01
C PHE A 37 6.67 -27.44 -15.17
N GLY A 38 6.03 -28.15 -16.10
CA GLY A 38 5.30 -27.55 -17.22
C GLY A 38 4.13 -26.69 -16.74
N GLU A 39 3.31 -27.21 -15.82
CA GLU A 39 2.22 -26.42 -15.23
C GLU A 39 2.74 -25.24 -14.41
N ARG A 40 3.81 -25.43 -13.62
CA ARG A 40 4.42 -24.32 -12.88
C ARG A 40 4.96 -23.23 -13.79
N LEU A 41 5.61 -23.61 -14.89
CA LEU A 41 6.13 -22.67 -15.88
C LEU A 41 4.99 -21.91 -16.57
N ARG A 42 3.93 -22.62 -16.98
CA ARG A 42 2.75 -22.01 -17.60
C ARG A 42 2.06 -21.02 -16.65
N TYR A 43 1.91 -21.40 -15.38
CA TYR A 43 1.39 -20.53 -14.33
C TYR A 43 2.27 -19.26 -14.17
N LEU A 44 3.60 -19.40 -14.10
CA LEU A 44 4.50 -18.25 -13.99
C LEU A 44 4.44 -17.31 -15.20
N GLN A 45 4.35 -17.86 -16.42
CA GLN A 45 4.25 -17.08 -17.65
C GLN A 45 2.93 -16.31 -17.75
N GLN A 46 1.81 -16.91 -17.33
CA GLN A 46 0.53 -16.19 -17.23
C GLN A 46 0.57 -15.12 -16.12
N ARG A 47 1.22 -15.43 -15.00
CA ARG A 47 1.34 -14.55 -13.82
C ARG A 47 2.15 -13.28 -14.09
N GLU A 48 3.24 -13.35 -14.86
CA GLU A 48 4.10 -12.19 -15.14
C GLU A 48 3.35 -11.07 -15.88
N ASN A 49 2.58 -11.44 -16.91
CA ASN A 49 1.80 -10.48 -17.69
C ASN A 49 0.69 -9.82 -16.85
N LEU A 50 0.02 -10.58 -15.99
CA LEU A 50 -1.00 -10.06 -15.07
C LEU A 50 -0.39 -9.15 -13.99
N LEU A 51 0.75 -9.53 -13.41
CA LEU A 51 1.45 -8.74 -12.39
C LEU A 51 1.92 -7.38 -12.90
N GLN A 52 2.43 -7.30 -14.14
CA GLN A 52 2.94 -6.06 -14.71
C GLN A 52 1.83 -5.08 -15.12
N GLN A 53 0.67 -5.58 -15.57
CA GLN A 53 -0.38 -4.72 -16.14
C GLN A 53 -1.45 -4.28 -15.13
N SER A 54 -1.86 -5.12 -14.17
CA SER A 54 -3.02 -4.81 -13.32
C SER A 54 -2.70 -4.62 -11.84
N ALA A 55 -1.76 -5.37 -11.27
CA ALA A 55 -1.59 -5.40 -9.81
C ALA A 55 -1.02 -4.10 -9.23
N VAL A 56 -0.12 -3.40 -9.95
CA VAL A 56 0.56 -2.20 -9.42
C VAL A 56 -0.19 -0.91 -9.74
N LEU A 57 -0.63 -0.72 -10.99
CA LEU A 57 -1.31 0.50 -11.41
C LEU A 57 -2.78 0.54 -11.00
N ASP A 58 -3.51 -0.58 -11.11
CA ASP A 58 -4.89 -0.64 -10.63
C ASP A 58 -4.95 -0.90 -9.12
N GLY A 59 -3.93 -1.50 -8.50
CA GLY A 59 -3.91 -1.80 -7.07
C GLY A 59 -4.14 -0.57 -6.19
N ASP A 60 -3.36 0.49 -6.37
CA ASP A 60 -3.52 1.73 -5.59
C ASP A 60 -4.83 2.45 -5.88
N ARG A 61 -5.33 2.38 -7.12
CA ARG A 61 -6.63 2.96 -7.49
C ARG A 61 -7.77 2.17 -6.82
N LEU A 62 -7.69 0.85 -6.84
CA LEU A 62 -8.66 -0.05 -6.22
C LEU A 62 -8.68 0.10 -4.71
N CYS A 63 -7.52 0.22 -4.06
CA CYS A 63 -7.40 0.49 -2.64
C CYS A 63 -7.99 1.87 -2.30
N ARG A 64 -7.64 2.94 -3.05
CA ARG A 64 -8.15 4.30 -2.80
C ARG A 64 -9.65 4.46 -2.99
N ALA A 65 -10.28 3.64 -3.85
CA ALA A 65 -11.73 3.63 -4.03
C ALA A 65 -12.49 3.05 -2.82
N GLN A 66 -11.80 2.45 -1.85
CA GLN A 66 -12.44 1.82 -0.70
C GLN A 66 -12.76 2.83 0.40
N SER A 67 -13.91 2.63 1.04
CA SER A 67 -14.38 3.48 2.14
C SER A 67 -13.46 3.38 3.37
N ALA A 68 -13.21 4.52 4.00
CA ALA A 68 -12.33 4.67 5.17
C ALA A 68 -12.86 4.02 6.48
N VAL A 69 -14.01 3.34 6.43
CA VAL A 69 -14.83 3.01 7.61
C VAL A 69 -14.34 1.78 8.39
N GLN A 70 -13.30 1.07 7.94
CA GLN A 70 -12.79 -0.10 8.67
C GLN A 70 -11.67 0.28 9.67
N PRO A 71 -11.70 -0.22 10.91
CA PRO A 71 -10.72 0.12 11.94
C PRO A 71 -9.35 -0.53 11.71
N ASP A 72 -9.29 -1.62 10.92
CA ASP A 72 -8.07 -2.38 10.69
C ASP A 72 -7.03 -1.61 9.88
N ASP A 73 -5.75 -1.88 10.10
CA ASP A 73 -4.63 -1.24 9.39
C ASP A 73 -4.24 -1.99 8.11
N LEU A 74 -4.71 -3.24 7.97
CA LEU A 74 -4.50 -4.10 6.82
C LEU A 74 -5.81 -4.74 6.41
N LEU A 75 -6.16 -4.61 5.14
CA LEU A 75 -7.39 -5.15 4.59
C LEU A 75 -7.10 -5.93 3.31
N PHE A 76 -7.54 -7.17 3.26
CA PHE A 76 -7.40 -8.01 2.07
C PHE A 76 -8.68 -7.95 1.24
N PHE A 77 -8.53 -7.58 -0.02
CA PHE A 77 -9.62 -7.49 -0.98
C PHE A 77 -9.49 -8.58 -2.03
N THR A 78 -10.61 -9.19 -2.41
CA THR A 78 -10.65 -10.14 -3.52
C THR A 78 -10.98 -9.39 -4.81
N ILE A 79 -10.06 -9.40 -5.77
CA ILE A 79 -10.26 -8.95 -7.14
C ILE A 79 -10.58 -10.19 -7.99
N ARG A 80 -11.67 -10.14 -8.75
CA ARG A 80 -11.97 -11.17 -9.75
C ARG A 80 -11.45 -10.71 -11.10
N PHE A 81 -10.53 -11.49 -11.67
CA PHE A 81 -10.14 -11.35 -13.06
C PHE A 81 -10.92 -12.41 -13.85
N SER A 82 -11.94 -11.95 -14.59
CA SER A 82 -12.73 -12.80 -15.47
C SER A 82 -12.15 -12.65 -16.89
N ASP A 83 -11.49 -13.69 -17.38
CA ASP A 83 -11.21 -13.84 -18.82
C ASP A 83 -12.26 -14.81 -19.40
N LYS A 84 -12.52 -14.72 -20.71
CA LYS A 84 -13.54 -15.46 -21.49
C LYS A 84 -13.52 -16.99 -21.30
N THR A 85 -12.50 -17.54 -20.65
CA THR A 85 -12.34 -18.98 -20.43
C THR A 85 -12.03 -19.36 -18.97
N GLN A 86 -11.72 -18.42 -18.07
CA GLN A 86 -11.39 -18.70 -16.67
C GLN A 86 -11.84 -17.58 -15.73
N ASP A 87 -12.53 -17.97 -14.65
CA ASP A 87 -12.82 -17.10 -13.51
C ASP A 87 -11.70 -17.29 -12.47
N GLN A 88 -10.72 -16.38 -12.46
CA GLN A 88 -9.64 -16.39 -11.48
C GLN A 88 -9.90 -15.33 -10.40
N GLN A 89 -9.89 -15.76 -9.14
CA GLN A 89 -10.03 -14.87 -7.99
C GLN A 89 -8.65 -14.65 -7.37
N HIS A 90 -8.27 -13.39 -7.24
CA HIS A 90 -7.02 -12.96 -6.65
C HIS A 90 -7.32 -12.12 -5.43
N LYS A 91 -6.46 -12.15 -4.44
CA LYS A 91 -6.54 -11.24 -3.29
C LYS A 91 -5.38 -10.27 -3.32
N ILE A 92 -5.64 -9.00 -3.03
CA ILE A 92 -4.63 -7.99 -2.77
C ILE A 92 -4.80 -7.46 -1.35
N GLY A 93 -3.69 -7.17 -0.68
CA GLY A 93 -3.70 -6.42 0.57
C GLY A 93 -3.61 -4.93 0.28
N CYS A 94 -4.48 -4.15 0.92
CA CYS A 94 -4.33 -2.72 1.05
C CYS A 94 -3.95 -2.40 2.49
N ARG A 95 -2.95 -1.55 2.67
CA ARG A 95 -2.57 -1.02 3.98
C ARG A 95 -3.11 0.40 4.11
N ARG A 96 -3.60 0.76 5.29
CA ARG A 96 -4.02 2.13 5.56
C ARG A 96 -2.78 2.96 5.88
N VAL A 97 -2.63 4.09 5.19
CA VAL A 97 -1.60 5.08 5.52
C VAL A 97 -2.26 6.39 5.91
N SER A 98 -1.69 7.03 6.92
CA SER A 98 -2.04 8.39 7.30
C SER A 98 -0.91 9.33 6.92
N LEU A 99 -1.28 10.52 6.45
CA LEU A 99 -0.35 11.62 6.26
C LEU A 99 0.32 12.02 7.58
N LEU A 100 -0.50 12.19 8.64
CA LEU A 100 -0.06 12.54 9.98
C LEU A 100 0.15 11.25 10.81
N GLN A 101 1.39 10.79 10.90
CA GLN A 101 1.75 9.64 11.75
C GLN A 101 1.62 9.97 13.24
N THR A 102 1.95 11.21 13.59
CA THR A 102 1.81 11.73 14.95
C THR A 102 0.87 12.93 14.90
N LEU A 103 -0.06 13.01 15.85
CA LEU A 103 -0.95 14.17 15.96
C LEU A 103 -0.28 15.28 16.77
N PRO A 104 -0.35 16.55 16.30
CA PRO A 104 0.03 17.70 17.10
C PRO A 104 -0.72 17.76 18.43
N GLN A 105 0.00 18.12 19.49
CA GLN A 105 -0.57 18.26 20.85
C GLN A 105 -0.71 19.73 21.28
N GLN A 106 -0.25 20.66 20.45
CA GLN A 106 -0.21 22.09 20.73
C GLN A 106 -0.49 22.88 19.46
N ALA A 107 -0.87 24.15 19.61
CA ALA A 107 -1.24 25.03 18.50
C ALA A 107 -0.09 25.25 17.50
N ALA A 108 1.16 25.21 17.96
CA ALA A 108 2.36 25.32 17.12
C ALA A 108 3.39 24.27 17.55
N GLN A 109 3.89 23.46 16.62
CA GLN A 109 4.93 22.46 16.88
C GLN A 109 6.00 22.46 15.79
N GLN A 110 7.26 22.36 16.21
CA GLN A 110 8.40 22.32 15.31
C GLN A 110 8.79 20.89 14.92
N GLY A 111 9.11 20.71 13.63
CA GLY A 111 9.75 19.52 13.09
C GLY A 111 8.79 18.63 12.30
N ILE A 112 8.58 18.97 11.02
CA ILE A 112 7.64 18.31 10.11
C ILE A 112 7.88 16.79 10.03
N THR A 113 9.14 16.36 9.98
CA THR A 113 9.52 14.94 9.83
C THR A 113 9.06 14.05 10.98
N ARG A 114 8.70 14.60 12.14
CA ARG A 114 8.15 13.84 13.27
C ARG A 114 6.65 13.57 13.14
N PHE A 115 5.95 14.40 12.35
CA PHE A 115 4.51 14.34 12.19
C PHE A 115 4.12 13.69 10.86
N LEU A 116 4.90 13.92 9.80
CA LEU A 116 4.60 13.39 8.48
C LEU A 116 5.15 11.98 8.25
N SER A 117 4.41 11.22 7.45
CA SER A 117 4.87 9.92 6.99
C SER A 117 6.09 10.01 6.08
N ALA A 118 7.06 9.11 6.25
CA ALA A 118 8.21 8.99 5.34
C ALA A 118 7.78 8.68 3.89
N ASP A 119 6.64 8.02 3.71
CA ASP A 119 6.07 7.73 2.40
C ASP A 119 5.32 8.94 1.79
N PHE A 120 5.24 10.08 2.49
CA PHE A 120 4.51 11.28 2.08
C PHE A 120 4.78 11.70 0.63
N GLU A 121 6.06 11.85 0.26
CA GLU A 121 6.46 12.40 -1.04
C GLU A 121 5.96 11.53 -2.21
N ARG A 122 5.81 10.23 -2.00
CA ARG A 122 5.27 9.30 -3.00
C ARG A 122 3.79 9.56 -3.29
N TRP A 123 3.05 10.06 -2.31
CA TRP A 123 1.59 10.15 -2.35
C TRP A 123 1.06 11.59 -2.27
N GLN A 124 1.95 12.59 -2.31
CA GLN A 124 1.58 14.00 -2.17
C GLN A 124 0.51 14.43 -3.18
N THR A 125 0.59 13.95 -4.42
CA THR A 125 -0.35 14.28 -5.51
C THR A 125 -1.75 13.68 -5.34
N ALA A 126 -1.91 12.73 -4.41
CA ALA A 126 -3.19 12.06 -4.18
C ALA A 126 -4.08 12.80 -3.17
N TRP A 127 -3.53 13.78 -2.44
CA TRP A 127 -4.25 14.47 -1.38
C TRP A 127 -4.73 15.86 -1.83
N ASP A 128 -5.97 16.18 -1.48
CA ASP A 128 -6.57 17.50 -1.68
C ASP A 128 -6.07 18.46 -0.58
N PHE A 129 -4.93 19.09 -0.82
CA PHE A 129 -4.41 20.16 0.03
C PHE A 129 -5.06 21.50 -0.31
N ALA A 130 -5.20 22.35 0.71
CA ALA A 130 -5.50 23.75 0.48
C ALA A 130 -4.22 24.47 0.04
N GLU A 131 -4.33 25.34 -0.96
CA GLU A 131 -3.25 26.15 -1.51
C GLU A 131 -3.62 27.63 -1.44
N LEU A 132 -2.63 28.51 -1.31
CA LEU A 132 -2.86 29.95 -1.34
C LEU A 132 -3.02 30.44 -2.79
N PRO A 133 -3.95 31.36 -3.08
CA PRO A 133 -4.95 31.94 -2.17
C PRO A 133 -6.12 30.96 -1.88
N LEU A 134 -6.59 30.93 -0.63
CA LEU A 134 -7.69 30.06 -0.20
C LEU A 134 -9.03 30.49 -0.78
N ALA A 135 -9.87 29.53 -1.20
CA ALA A 135 -11.27 29.81 -1.46
C ALA A 135 -12.07 29.90 -0.15
N ALA A 136 -13.21 30.59 -0.16
CA ALA A 136 -14.07 30.72 1.03
C ALA A 136 -14.47 29.36 1.64
N ALA A 137 -14.63 28.33 0.80
CA ALA A 137 -14.94 26.97 1.26
C ALA A 137 -13.78 26.30 2.01
N ASP A 138 -12.51 26.65 1.72
CA ASP A 138 -11.36 25.99 2.33
C ASP A 138 -11.19 26.35 3.81
N TYR A 139 -11.63 27.55 4.22
CA TYR A 139 -11.54 28.02 5.60
C TYR A 139 -12.29 27.10 6.59
N THR A 140 -13.39 26.47 6.19
CA THR A 140 -14.23 25.63 7.08
C THR A 140 -14.15 24.14 6.79
N ALA A 141 -13.31 23.72 5.83
CA ALA A 141 -13.32 22.36 5.28
C ALA A 141 -12.48 21.34 6.05
N ASN A 142 -11.89 21.68 7.21
CA ASN A 142 -10.96 20.82 7.96
C ASN A 142 -9.87 20.26 7.03
N LYS A 143 -9.12 21.16 6.39
CA LYS A 143 -8.08 20.84 5.41
C LYS A 143 -6.67 21.01 5.96
N ILE A 144 -5.71 20.46 5.24
CA ILE A 144 -4.30 20.78 5.42
C ILE A 144 -3.94 21.89 4.45
N LEU A 145 -3.42 23.00 4.96
CA LEU A 145 -2.77 24.05 4.16
C LEU A 145 -1.29 23.73 4.06
N TRP A 146 -0.80 23.54 2.84
CA TRP A 146 0.58 23.16 2.58
C TRP A 146 1.39 24.33 2.03
N LEU A 147 2.41 24.76 2.78
CA LEU A 147 3.26 25.90 2.44
C LEU A 147 4.71 25.43 2.27
N ASP A 148 5.12 25.29 1.01
CA ASP A 148 6.47 24.85 0.64
C ASP A 148 7.50 25.99 0.65
N GLN A 149 7.06 27.24 0.53
CA GLN A 149 7.95 28.40 0.43
C GLN A 149 7.83 29.32 1.63
N ALA A 150 8.89 30.08 1.90
CA ALA A 150 8.86 31.13 2.90
C ALA A 150 7.88 32.21 2.45
N GLY A 151 7.02 32.67 3.35
CA GLY A 151 5.99 33.61 2.97
C GLY A 151 5.29 34.26 4.14
N GLU A 152 4.50 35.27 3.79
CA GLU A 152 3.55 35.91 4.67
C GLU A 152 2.15 35.44 4.27
N TRP A 153 1.37 34.98 5.24
CA TRP A 153 -0.03 34.63 5.04
C TRP A 153 -0.91 35.47 5.94
N GLN A 154 -1.87 36.13 5.31
CA GLN A 154 -2.88 36.95 5.96
C GLN A 154 -4.25 36.25 5.92
N PRO A 155 -4.60 35.39 6.90
CA PRO A 155 -5.92 34.79 6.98
C PRO A 155 -7.00 35.88 7.08
N GLU A 156 -7.90 35.89 6.09
CA GLU A 156 -9.06 36.78 6.06
C GLU A 156 -10.18 36.30 7.00
N GLN A 157 -10.22 35.00 7.28
CA GLN A 157 -11.20 34.33 8.13
C GLN A 157 -10.53 33.25 8.97
N ASP A 158 -11.26 32.73 9.95
CA ASP A 158 -10.77 31.60 10.75
C ASP A 158 -10.60 30.35 9.88
N PHE A 159 -9.39 29.80 9.87
CA PHE A 159 -9.03 28.59 9.15
C PHE A 159 -9.09 27.39 10.09
N TYR A 160 -10.01 26.46 9.82
CA TYR A 160 -10.16 25.21 10.55
C TYR A 160 -9.33 24.14 9.86
N GLY A 161 -8.19 23.77 10.43
CA GLY A 161 -7.30 22.81 9.79
C GLY A 161 -5.92 22.67 10.43
N VAL A 162 -5.04 22.00 9.69
CA VAL A 162 -3.62 21.89 10.06
C VAL A 162 -2.78 22.60 9.01
N VAL A 163 -1.93 23.52 9.44
CA VAL A 163 -1.01 24.25 8.54
C VAL A 163 0.35 23.58 8.60
N ILE A 164 0.94 23.27 7.45
CA ILE A 164 2.28 22.71 7.35
C ILE A 164 3.17 23.68 6.60
N ALA A 165 4.19 24.20 7.28
CA ALA A 165 5.11 25.19 6.74
C ALA A 165 6.55 24.64 6.71
N LYS A 166 7.03 24.26 5.52
CA LYS A 166 8.41 23.79 5.32
C LYS A 166 9.45 24.87 5.54
N GLU A 167 9.08 26.10 5.25
CA GLU A 167 9.96 27.25 5.39
C GLU A 167 9.38 28.23 6.41
N ARG A 168 9.99 29.41 6.50
CA ARG A 168 9.57 30.45 7.44
C ARG A 168 8.16 30.94 7.11
N LEU A 169 7.26 30.88 8.09
CA LEU A 169 5.90 31.41 7.99
C LEU A 169 5.76 32.66 8.85
N HIS A 170 5.35 33.75 8.21
CA HIS A 170 4.90 34.96 8.89
C HIS A 170 3.37 34.99 8.84
N LEU A 171 2.73 35.04 10.01
CA LEU A 171 1.29 35.20 10.09
C LEU A 171 0.96 36.65 10.46
N SER A 172 0.00 37.23 9.74
CA SER A 172 -0.46 38.60 9.96
C SER A 172 -1.96 38.67 9.62
N GLY A 173 -2.72 39.66 10.06
CA GLY A 173 -4.18 39.72 9.82
C GLY A 173 -5.06 39.31 11.01
N GLU A 174 -6.36 39.18 10.78
CA GLU A 174 -7.37 39.09 11.84
C GLU A 174 -7.90 37.67 12.07
N GLY A 175 -7.83 36.79 11.05
CA GLY A 175 -8.29 35.41 11.16
C GLY A 175 -7.38 34.55 12.04
N LYS A 176 -7.98 33.55 12.71
CA LYS A 176 -7.26 32.57 13.52
C LYS A 176 -7.10 31.23 12.80
N ILE A 177 -6.05 30.51 13.12
CA ILE A 177 -5.87 29.11 12.75
C ILE A 177 -6.37 28.26 13.91
N ILE A 178 -7.49 27.57 13.70
CA ILE A 178 -8.12 26.67 14.67
C ILE A 178 -7.72 25.24 14.30
N GLY A 179 -6.85 24.64 15.12
CA GLY A 179 -6.26 23.32 14.85
C GLY A 179 -4.80 23.27 15.27
N ALA A 180 -3.87 23.16 14.33
CA ALA A 180 -2.43 23.17 14.64
C ALA A 180 -1.57 23.67 13.48
N VAL A 181 -0.41 24.23 13.80
CA VAL A 181 0.63 24.63 12.86
C VAL A 181 1.87 23.78 13.09
N ILE A 182 2.30 23.06 12.07
CA ILE A 182 3.54 22.28 12.06
C ILE A 182 4.54 23.02 11.17
N TYR A 183 5.63 23.50 11.74
CA TYR A 183 6.64 24.27 11.01
C TYR A 183 8.02 23.63 11.13
N GLN A 184 8.87 23.84 10.13
CA GLN A 184 10.24 23.31 10.15
C GLN A 184 11.24 24.33 10.70
N THR A 185 11.26 25.55 10.14
CA THR A 185 12.28 26.56 10.44
C THR A 185 11.82 27.57 11.49
N ALA A 186 10.86 28.43 11.17
CA ALA A 186 10.40 29.48 12.07
C ALA A 186 8.95 29.89 11.80
N LEU A 187 8.25 30.21 12.89
CA LEU A 187 6.91 30.77 12.88
C LEU A 187 6.97 32.15 13.56
N LEU A 188 6.57 33.20 12.84
CA LEU A 188 6.67 34.59 13.29
C LEU A 188 5.27 35.21 13.42
N HIS A 189 5.10 36.08 14.43
CA HIS A 189 3.89 36.89 14.67
C HIS A 189 2.58 36.09 14.85
N ALA A 190 2.68 34.82 15.25
CA ALA A 190 1.53 33.94 15.46
C ALA A 190 0.80 34.14 16.79
N GLU A 191 1.28 35.05 17.65
CA GLU A 191 0.73 35.25 18.99
C GLU A 191 -0.72 35.76 18.89
N ASN A 192 -1.65 35.02 19.51
CA ASN A 192 -3.12 35.22 19.47
C ASN A 192 -3.86 34.80 18.18
N GLN A 193 -3.14 34.42 17.12
CA GLN A 193 -3.74 33.91 15.88
C GLN A 193 -3.86 32.39 15.86
N LEU A 194 -3.32 31.69 16.86
CA LEU A 194 -3.38 30.23 16.93
C LEU A 194 -4.27 29.77 18.07
N GLU A 195 -5.20 28.88 17.76
CA GLU A 195 -6.03 28.19 18.72
C GLU A 195 -5.93 26.69 18.51
N PHE A 196 -5.48 25.96 19.54
CA PHE A 196 -5.38 24.51 19.43
C PHE A 196 -6.76 23.87 19.52
N SER A 197 -7.11 23.05 18.52
CA SER A 197 -8.33 22.24 18.56
C SER A 197 -8.03 20.78 18.28
N HIS A 198 -8.14 19.95 19.32
CA HIS A 198 -7.94 18.50 19.21
C HIS A 198 -8.92 17.86 18.23
N ASP A 199 -10.18 18.30 18.22
CA ASP A 199 -11.22 17.72 17.36
C ASP A 199 -10.98 18.05 15.89
N VAL A 200 -10.54 19.27 15.57
CA VAL A 200 -10.16 19.65 14.20
C VAL A 200 -8.95 18.83 13.75
N VAL A 201 -7.90 18.73 14.58
CA VAL A 201 -6.70 17.93 14.26
C VAL A 201 -7.06 16.47 14.01
N ARG A 202 -7.95 15.88 14.83
CA ARG A 202 -8.42 14.50 14.64
C ARG A 202 -9.19 14.36 13.32
N GLN A 203 -10.13 15.24 13.03
CA GLN A 203 -10.92 15.20 11.79
C GLN A 203 -10.04 15.35 10.55
N VAL A 204 -9.07 16.26 10.59
CA VAL A 204 -8.05 16.41 9.55
C VAL A 204 -7.27 15.10 9.40
N ALA A 205 -6.74 14.54 10.48
CA ALA A 205 -5.96 13.32 10.41
C ALA A 205 -6.73 12.12 9.84
N GLU A 206 -8.04 12.00 10.15
CA GLU A 206 -8.91 10.99 9.56
C GLU A 206 -9.15 11.25 8.06
N LYS A 207 -9.37 12.50 7.66
CA LYS A 207 -9.59 12.90 6.26
C LYS A 207 -8.38 12.61 5.37
N TYR A 208 -7.16 12.76 5.89
CA TYR A 208 -5.92 12.48 5.17
C TYR A 208 -5.39 11.05 5.43
N ARG A 209 -6.29 10.09 5.69
CA ARG A 209 -6.01 8.65 5.61
C ARG A 209 -6.47 8.10 4.27
N GLN A 210 -5.66 7.22 3.71
CA GLN A 210 -6.01 6.51 2.48
C GLN A 210 -5.49 5.07 2.51
N TRP A 211 -6.19 4.20 1.81
CA TRP A 211 -5.76 2.84 1.56
C TRP A 211 -4.81 2.83 0.35
N ILE A 212 -3.63 2.24 0.51
CA ILE A 212 -2.67 2.03 -0.57
C ILE A 212 -2.36 0.54 -0.72
N TYR A 213 -1.98 0.13 -1.92
CA TYR A 213 -1.63 -1.25 -2.20
C TYR A 213 -0.38 -1.65 -1.42
N GLN A 214 -0.46 -2.78 -0.71
CA GLN A 214 0.69 -3.39 -0.07
C GLN A 214 1.43 -4.24 -1.10
N GLN A 215 2.62 -3.79 -1.51
CA GLN A 215 3.45 -4.53 -2.46
C GLN A 215 3.72 -5.96 -1.96
N GLY A 216 3.59 -6.93 -2.86
CA GLY A 216 3.82 -8.35 -2.57
C GLY A 216 2.71 -9.03 -1.75
N SER A 217 1.60 -8.34 -1.45
CA SER A 217 0.45 -8.92 -0.73
C SER A 217 -0.49 -9.77 -1.59
N TRP A 218 -0.23 -9.83 -2.90
CA TRP A 218 -1.06 -10.55 -3.86
C TRP A 218 -1.00 -12.07 -3.64
N HIS A 219 -2.15 -12.74 -3.66
CA HIS A 219 -2.24 -14.19 -3.56
C HIS A 219 -3.53 -14.77 -4.16
N ASP A 220 -3.44 -15.97 -4.72
CA ASP A 220 -4.54 -16.64 -5.46
C ASP A 220 -5.38 -17.56 -4.58
N PHE A 221 -4.89 -17.87 -3.37
CA PHE A 221 -5.47 -18.89 -2.51
C PHE A 221 -6.01 -18.27 -1.23
N ASN A 222 -7.16 -18.79 -0.77
CA ASN A 222 -7.69 -18.42 0.53
C ASN A 222 -6.76 -18.99 1.62
N THR A 223 -5.77 -18.21 2.05
CA THR A 223 -4.87 -18.57 3.15
C THR A 223 -5.52 -18.12 4.46
N LEU A 224 -6.56 -18.84 4.84
CA LEU A 224 -7.08 -18.86 6.21
C LEU A 224 -6.79 -20.23 6.80
#